data_AF-A0A437AP17-F1
#
_entry.id   AF-A0A437AP17-F1
#
_cell.length_a   1.000
_cell.length_b   1.000
_cell.length_c   1.000
_cell.angle_alpha   90.00
_cell.angle_beta   90.00
_cell.angle_gamma   90.00
#
_symmetry.space_group_name_H-M   'P 1'
#
loop_
_entity.id
_entity.type
_entity.pdbx_description
1 polymer ?
#
loop_
_entity_poly.entity_id
_entity_poly.type
_entity_poly.pdbx_seq_one_letter_code
_entity_poly.pdbx_strand_id
1 'polypeptide(L)'
;MKSNKIVEEKKKEIESMGYLRKIPIVTVYVLEKHLLDKIPSNLKKYSNQLKSLSYATITLFSTTILPMMYIYSRDKNEEECILGIN
;
A
#
# COMPACT_ATOMS: atom_id res chain seq x y z
N MET A 1 -0.48 11.94 27.23
CA MET A 1 0.92 11.81 26.75
C MET A 1 1.33 10.44 26.20
N LYS A 2 0.55 9.35 26.32
CA LYS A 2 0.91 8.02 25.75
C LYS A 2 0.78 7.90 24.21
N SER A 3 0.02 8.77 23.57
CA SER A 3 -0.32 8.69 22.13
C SER A 3 0.86 8.95 21.18
N ASN A 4 1.83 9.79 21.55
CA ASN A 4 2.91 10.18 20.62
C ASN A 4 4.01 9.12 20.51
N LYS A 5 4.30 8.41 21.60
CA LYS A 5 5.37 7.40 21.63
C LYS A 5 5.05 6.19 20.74
N ILE A 6 3.79 5.75 20.76
CA ILE A 6 3.28 4.66 19.92
C ILE A 6 3.33 5.03 18.43
N VAL A 7 3.03 6.29 18.10
CA VAL A 7 3.06 6.80 16.73
C VAL A 7 4.50 6.88 16.20
N GLU A 8 5.46 7.30 17.02
CA GLU A 8 6.88 7.31 16.64
C GLU A 8 7.47 5.91 16.46
N GLU A 9 7.13 4.96 17.34
CA GLU A 9 7.58 3.57 17.21
C GLU A 9 7.03 2.92 15.93
N LYS A 10 5.73 3.13 15.64
CA LYS A 10 5.09 2.69 14.39
C LYS A 10 5.74 3.33 13.16
N LYS A 11 6.15 4.60 13.24
CA LYS A 11 6.85 5.28 12.15
C LYS A 11 8.20 4.63 11.85
N LYS A 12 9.01 4.37 12.89
CA LYS A 12 10.32 3.70 12.75
C LYS A 12 10.16 2.28 12.21
N GLU A 13 9.16 1.55 12.69
CA GLU A 13 8.83 0.20 12.21
C GLU A 13 8.48 0.23 10.72
N ILE A 14 7.59 1.13 10.29
CA ILE A 14 7.25 1.32 8.88
C ILE A 14 8.49 1.73 8.09
N GLU A 15 9.31 2.67 8.58
CA GLU A 15 10.53 3.14 7.91
C GLU A 15 11.52 2.02 7.60
N SER A 16 11.65 1.05 8.51
CA SER A 16 12.50 -0.13 8.36
C SER A 16 11.97 -1.20 7.40
N MET A 17 10.71 -1.11 6.96
CA MET A 17 10.14 -2.04 6.00
C MET A 17 10.51 -1.66 4.56
N GLY A 18 10.77 -2.68 3.74
CA GLY A 18 10.94 -2.52 2.28
C GLY A 18 9.73 -1.87 1.62
N TYR A 19 9.97 -1.12 0.53
CA TYR A 19 8.95 -0.32 -0.17
C TYR A 19 7.68 -1.09 -0.52
N LEU A 20 7.81 -2.35 -0.94
CA LEU A 20 6.70 -3.20 -1.31
C LEU A 20 5.72 -3.48 -0.15
N ARG A 21 6.21 -3.47 1.10
CA ARG A 21 5.37 -3.62 2.31
C ARG A 21 4.86 -2.27 2.82
N LYS A 22 5.61 -1.18 2.62
CA LYS A 22 5.18 0.19 3.00
C LYS A 22 3.94 0.65 2.24
N ILE A 23 3.91 0.45 0.92
CA ILE A 23 2.85 0.99 0.05
C ILE A 23 1.44 0.58 0.52
N PRO A 24 1.12 -0.71 0.74
CA PRO A 24 -0.21 -1.09 1.21
C PRO A 24 -0.54 -0.51 2.58
N ILE A 25 0.41 -0.51 3.53
CA ILE A 25 0.21 0.01 4.89
C ILE A 25 -0.10 1.51 4.88
N VAL A 26 0.66 2.28 4.12
CA VAL A 26 0.46 3.73 3.99
C VAL A 26 -0.85 4.03 3.28
N THR A 27 -1.16 3.28 2.21
CA THR A 27 -2.41 3.45 1.46
C THR A 27 -3.63 3.19 2.34
N VAL A 28 -3.61 2.11 3.13
CA VAL A 28 -4.66 1.79 4.11
C VAL A 28 -4.81 2.92 5.13
N TYR A 29 -3.70 3.38 5.71
CA TYR A 29 -3.73 4.44 6.71
C TYR A 29 -4.36 5.73 6.15
N VAL A 30 -3.95 6.16 4.96
CA VAL A 30 -4.52 7.35 4.29
C VAL A 30 -6.01 7.16 4.00
N LEU A 31 -6.41 5.97 3.52
CA LEU A 31 -7.80 5.65 3.25
C LEU A 31 -8.66 5.79 4.53
N GLU A 32 -8.21 5.19 5.63
CA GLU A 32 -8.95 5.26 6.89
C GLU A 32 -9.00 6.67 7.48
N LYS A 33 -7.83 7.31 7.62
CA LYS A 33 -7.72 8.60 8.32
C LYS A 33 -8.24 9.80 7.55
N HIS A 34 -8.10 9.80 6.22
CA HIS A 34 -8.35 11.01 5.42
C HIS A 34 -9.55 10.90 4.49
N LEU A 35 -9.87 9.70 4.00
CA LEU A 35 -10.97 9.50 3.06
C LEU A 35 -12.24 9.03 3.77
N LEU A 36 -12.14 8.00 4.60
CA LEU A 36 -13.32 7.34 5.18
C LEU A 36 -13.90 8.08 6.38
N ASP A 37 -13.07 8.72 7.20
CA ASP A 37 -13.51 9.52 8.35
C ASP A 37 -14.21 10.83 7.95
N LYS A 38 -14.03 11.30 6.72
CA LYS A 38 -14.71 12.50 6.18
C LYS A 38 -16.07 12.19 5.55
N ILE A 39 -16.46 10.91 5.46
CA ILE A 39 -17.72 10.53 4.82
C ILE A 39 -18.88 10.89 5.76
N PRO A 40 -19.90 11.65 5.29
CA PRO A 40 -21.05 12.01 6.11
C PRO A 40 -21.80 10.75 6.59
N SER A 41 -22.33 10.81 7.81
CA SER A 41 -22.99 9.70 8.51
C SER A 41 -24.09 9.00 7.71
N ASN A 42 -24.71 9.74 6.79
CA ASN A 42 -25.79 9.34 5.90
C ASN A 42 -25.32 8.24 4.92
N LEU A 43 -24.01 8.19 4.65
CA LEU A 43 -23.37 7.25 3.74
C LEU A 43 -22.52 6.19 4.47
N LYS A 44 -22.61 6.10 5.80
CA LYS A 44 -21.85 5.09 6.58
C LYS A 44 -22.09 3.66 6.11
N LYS A 45 -23.31 3.31 5.67
CA LYS A 45 -23.61 1.98 5.10
C LYS A 45 -22.74 1.67 3.88
N TYR A 46 -22.51 2.66 3.01
CA TYR A 46 -21.64 2.51 1.84
C TYR A 46 -20.16 2.58 2.21
N SER A 47 -19.80 3.33 3.27
CA SER A 47 -18.40 3.43 3.72
C SER A 47 -17.77 2.08 4.08
N ASN A 48 -18.55 1.16 4.65
CA ASN A 48 -18.06 -0.18 4.98
C ASN A 48 -17.84 -1.04 3.72
N GLN A 49 -18.70 -0.91 2.71
CA GLN A 49 -18.52 -1.56 1.41
C GLN A 49 -17.30 -0.98 0.68
N LEU A 50 -17.14 0.35 0.70
CA LEU A 50 -15.98 1.05 0.13
C LEU A 50 -14.67 0.65 0.83
N LYS A 51 -14.68 0.51 2.16
CA LYS A 51 -13.56 -0.03 2.94
C LYS A 51 -13.19 -1.42 2.45
N SER A 52 -14.16 -2.33 2.45
CA SER A 52 -13.95 -3.72 2.04
C SER A 52 -13.40 -3.81 0.61
N LEU A 53 -13.98 -3.05 -0.32
CA LEU A 53 -13.53 -3.00 -1.70
C LEU A 53 -12.09 -2.46 -1.81
N SER A 54 -11.77 -1.38 -1.12
CA SER A 54 -10.43 -0.79 -1.10
C SER A 54 -9.39 -1.76 -0.55
N TYR A 55 -9.71 -2.47 0.54
CA TYR A 55 -8.84 -3.50 1.11
C TYR A 55 -8.62 -4.67 0.15
N ALA A 56 -9.67 -5.12 -0.54
CA ALA A 56 -9.55 -6.16 -1.55
C ALA A 56 -8.63 -5.72 -2.71
N THR A 57 -8.82 -4.49 -3.21
CA THR A 57 -7.97 -3.92 -4.27
C THR A 57 -6.52 -3.80 -3.85
N ILE A 58 -6.25 -3.27 -2.65
CA ILE A 58 -4.88 -3.13 -2.12
C ILE A 58 -4.22 -4.50 -1.97
N THR A 59 -4.97 -5.50 -1.49
CA THR A 59 -4.47 -6.87 -1.34
C THR A 59 -4.10 -7.45 -2.70
N LEU A 60 -5.03 -7.39 -3.68
CA LEU A 60 -4.84 -7.94 -5.02
C LEU A 60 -3.67 -7.26 -5.76
N PHE A 61 -3.54 -5.95 -5.60
CA PHE A 61 -2.40 -5.21 -6.10
C PHE A 61 -1.09 -5.69 -5.46
N SER A 62 -1.06 -5.85 -4.15
CA SER A 62 0.16 -6.21 -3.40
C SER A 62 0.59 -7.66 -3.61
N THR A 63 -0.36 -8.60 -3.72
CA THR A 63 -0.08 -10.03 -3.86
C THR A 63 0.13 -10.48 -5.29
N THR A 64 -0.43 -9.73 -6.26
CA THR A 64 -0.49 -10.20 -7.65
C THR A 64 0.19 -9.23 -8.60
N ILE A 65 -0.23 -7.96 -8.61
CA ILE A 65 0.29 -6.98 -9.58
C ILE A 65 1.73 -6.60 -9.26
N LEU A 66 2.03 -6.31 -7.98
CA LEU A 66 3.35 -5.86 -7.55
C LEU A 66 4.43 -6.92 -7.81
N PRO A 67 4.24 -8.22 -7.46
CA PRO A 67 5.23 -9.25 -7.77
C PRO A 67 5.35 -9.50 -9.28
N MET A 68 4.25 -9.43 -10.03
CA MET A 68 4.28 -9.59 -11.48
C MET A 68 5.07 -8.48 -12.17
N MET A 69 4.88 -7.22 -11.75
CA MET A 69 5.69 -6.10 -12.26
C MET A 69 7.17 -6.24 -11.88
N TYR A 70 7.47 -6.76 -10.69
CA TYR A 70 8.85 -7.02 -10.28
C TYR A 70 9.52 -8.07 -11.18
N ILE A 71 8.85 -9.20 -11.43
CA ILE A 71 9.35 -10.25 -12.32
C ILE A 71 9.54 -9.70 -13.73
N TYR A 72 8.53 -9.00 -14.26
CA TYR A 72 8.59 -8.40 -15.59
C TYR A 72 9.77 -7.42 -15.73
N SER A 73 9.98 -6.56 -14.73
CA SER A 73 11.09 -5.59 -14.74
C SER A 73 12.45 -6.28 -14.62
N ARG A 74 12.55 -7.34 -13.80
CA ARG A 74 13.78 -8.15 -13.70
C ARG A 74 14.11 -8.79 -15.05
N ASP A 75 13.14 -9.45 -15.66
CA ASP A 75 13.35 -10.20 -16.91
C ASP A 75 13.70 -9.24 -18.07
N LYS A 76 13.04 -8.08 -18.14
CA LYS A 76 13.39 -7.03 -19.11
C LYS A 76 14.81 -6.49 -18.92
N ASN A 77 15.23 -6.26 -17.68
CA ASN A 77 16.59 -5.79 -17.38
C ASN A 77 17.65 -6.86 -17.69
N GLU A 78 17.33 -8.15 -17.48
CA GLU A 78 18.21 -9.26 -17.89
C GLU A 78 18.36 -9.32 -19.42
N GLU A 79 17.26 -9.14 -20.17
CA GLU A 79 17.29 -9.06 -21.64
C GLU A 79 18.11 -7.85 -22.14
N GLU A 80 17.91 -6.66 -21.56
CA GLU A 80 18.67 -5.46 -21.93
C GLU A 80 20.19 -5.63 -21.66
N CYS A 81 20.54 -6.29 -20.56
CA CYS A 81 21.94 -6.59 -20.20
C CYS A 81 22.58 -7.62 -21.16
N ILE A 82 21.83 -8.65 -21.57
CA ILE A 82 22.30 -9.66 -22.55
C ILE A 82 22.45 -9.04 -23.95
N LEU A 83 21.57 -8.10 -24.33
CA LEU A 83 21.59 -7.44 -25.63
C LEU A 83 22.55 -6.24 -25.70
N GLY A 84 23.14 -5.84 -24.57
CA GLY A 84 24.12 -4.74 -24.50
C GLY A 84 23.53 -3.36 -24.83
N ILE A 85 22.22 -3.20 -24.67
CA ILE A 85 21.52 -1.94 -24.94
C ILE A 85 21.46 -1.16 -23.62
N ASN A 86 22.43 -0.27 -23.40
CA ASN A 86 22.41 0.77 -22.36
C ASN A 86 22.55 2.14 -23.03
#